data_AF-A0A7W6NA93-F1
#
_entry.id   AF-A0A7W6NA93-F1
#
_cell.length_a   1.000
_cell.length_b   1.000
_cell.length_c   1.000
_cell.angle_alpha   90.00
_cell.angle_beta   90.00
_cell.angle_gamma   90.00
#
_symmetry.space_group_name_H-M   'P 1'
#
loop_
_entity.id
_entity.type
_entity.pdbx_description
1 polymer ?
#
loop_
_entity_poly.entity_id
_entity_poly.type
_entity_poly.pdbx_seq_one_letter_code
_entity_poly.pdbx_strand_id
1 'polypeptide(L)'
;MSQETTDLLKVLAVTLLVFAASTLVMLYGILLLAQYGADLPMVGSLPLNAPPELVPVLTGSGVFATLAAVHVTGSGIALVLTSTTIDMALLITSKAVTVVIMALLGFAGGHMVYLQLTENAALNLNPLLPALVGLIGFLVLSTMLSVPALRRLGNLRYAVGIGLIILGPLLLVWL
;
A
#
# COMPACT_ATOMS: atom_id res chain seq x y z
N MET A 1 -0.82 19.93 11.74
CA MET A 1 -1.07 19.15 10.51
C MET A 1 -1.39 20.11 9.37
N SER A 2 -0.80 19.90 8.19
CA SER A 2 -1.18 20.69 7.00
C SER A 2 -2.51 20.18 6.43
N GLN A 3 -3.24 21.05 5.72
CA GLN A 3 -4.51 20.69 5.06
C GLN A 3 -4.35 19.49 4.11
N GLU A 4 -3.24 19.43 3.38
CA GLU A 4 -2.91 18.28 2.53
C GLU A 4 -2.80 16.96 3.29
N THR A 5 -2.25 16.98 4.51
CA THR A 5 -2.13 15.77 5.35
C THR A 5 -3.50 15.31 5.81
N THR A 6 -4.36 16.25 6.21
CA THR A 6 -5.74 15.96 6.62
C THR A 6 -6.54 15.37 5.47
N ASP A 7 -6.41 15.91 4.26
CA ASP A 7 -7.11 15.40 3.09
C ASP A 7 -6.60 14.02 2.67
N LEU A 8 -5.28 13.78 2.75
CA LEU A 8 -4.71 12.45 2.53
C LEU A 8 -5.30 11.43 3.52
N LEU A 9 -5.34 11.74 4.83
CA LEU A 9 -5.91 10.82 5.82
C LEU A 9 -7.38 10.49 5.57
N LYS A 10 -8.18 11.48 5.12
CA LYS A 10 -9.57 11.22 4.73
C LYS A 10 -9.65 10.27 3.54
N VAL A 11 -8.81 10.48 2.52
CA VAL A 11 -8.74 9.58 1.37
C VAL A 11 -8.37 8.17 1.84
N LEU A 12 -7.35 8.02 2.69
CA LEU A 12 -6.95 6.71 3.22
C LEU A 12 -8.09 6.02 3.97
N ALA A 13 -8.81 6.74 4.82
CA ALA A 13 -9.95 6.19 5.56
C ALA A 13 -11.08 5.73 4.61
N VAL A 14 -11.44 6.56 3.63
CA VAL A 14 -12.46 6.21 2.63
C VAL A 14 -12.01 5.02 1.80
N THR A 15 -10.77 5.00 1.32
CA THR A 15 -10.22 3.91 0.53
C THR A 15 -10.24 2.59 1.31
N LEU A 16 -9.82 2.58 2.58
CA LEU A 16 -9.90 1.37 3.40
C LEU A 16 -11.34 0.87 3.52
N LEU A 17 -12.28 1.76 3.86
CA LEU A 17 -13.67 1.36 4.07
C LEU A 17 -14.33 0.85 2.79
N VAL A 18 -14.11 1.55 1.66
CA VAL A 18 -14.68 1.15 0.36
C VAL A 18 -14.16 -0.21 -0.06
N PHE A 19 -12.84 -0.45 0.04
CA PHE A 19 -12.26 -1.74 -0.35
C PHE A 19 -12.63 -2.86 0.61
N ALA A 20 -12.70 -2.61 1.92
CA ALA A 20 -13.14 -3.61 2.89
C ALA A 20 -14.60 -4.00 2.66
N ALA A 21 -15.49 -3.02 2.52
CA ALA A 21 -16.91 -3.26 2.29
C ALA A 21 -17.18 -3.93 0.94
N SER A 22 -16.53 -3.46 -0.14
CA SER A 22 -16.70 -4.06 -1.46
C SER A 22 -16.21 -5.50 -1.52
N THR A 23 -15.09 -5.81 -0.86
CA THR A 23 -14.56 -7.17 -0.75
C THR A 23 -15.52 -8.07 0.01
N LEU A 24 -16.06 -7.60 1.12
CA LEU A 24 -17.04 -8.37 1.91
C LEU A 24 -18.31 -8.64 1.09
N VAL A 25 -18.87 -7.62 0.44
CA VAL A 25 -20.06 -7.76 -0.41
C VAL A 25 -19.80 -8.73 -1.57
N MET A 26 -18.63 -8.64 -2.21
CA MET A 26 -18.24 -9.52 -3.30
C MET A 26 -18.15 -10.98 -2.84
N LEU A 27 -17.44 -11.25 -1.74
CA LEU A 27 -17.27 -12.61 -1.22
C LEU A 27 -18.59 -13.20 -0.72
N TYR A 28 -19.44 -12.40 -0.09
CA TYR A 28 -20.76 -12.84 0.33
C TYR A 28 -21.68 -13.12 -0.88
N GLY A 29 -21.59 -12.30 -1.93
CA GLY A 29 -22.27 -12.55 -3.20
C GLY A 29 -21.83 -13.87 -3.84
N ILE A 30 -20.52 -14.17 -3.84
CA ILE A 30 -19.97 -15.44 -4.31
C ILE A 30 -20.50 -16.61 -3.47
N LEU A 31 -20.51 -16.48 -2.14
CA LEU A 31 -21.04 -17.50 -1.23
C LEU A 31 -22.52 -17.78 -1.51
N LEU A 32 -23.35 -16.75 -1.67
CA LEU A 32 -24.77 -16.93 -2.00
C LEU A 32 -24.95 -17.61 -3.36
N LEU A 33 -24.13 -17.25 -4.35
CA LEU A 33 -24.15 -17.90 -5.65
C LEU A 33 -23.68 -19.37 -5.57
N ALA A 34 -22.72 -19.69 -4.70
CA ALA A 34 -22.31 -21.07 -4.45
C ALA A 34 -23.40 -21.89 -3.73
N GLN A 35 -24.13 -21.28 -2.80
CA GLN A 35 -25.18 -21.97 -2.03
C GLN A 35 -26.49 -22.13 -2.81
N TYR A 36 -26.88 -21.14 -3.61
CA TYR A 36 -28.19 -21.08 -4.26
C TYR A 36 -28.15 -21.04 -5.79
N GLY A 37 -26.98 -20.86 -6.39
CA GLY A 37 -26.82 -20.61 -7.83
C GLY A 37 -26.78 -21.85 -8.73
N ALA A 38 -27.00 -23.06 -8.22
CA ALA A 38 -27.20 -24.31 -8.98
C ALA A 38 -26.25 -24.54 -10.19
N ASP A 39 -25.20 -25.35 -10.03
CA ASP A 39 -24.31 -25.88 -11.09
C ASP A 39 -23.85 -24.88 -12.18
N LEU A 40 -23.95 -23.56 -11.96
CA LEU A 40 -23.49 -22.56 -12.91
C LEU A 40 -21.98 -22.71 -13.11
N PRO A 41 -21.52 -23.06 -14.32
CA PRO A 41 -20.10 -23.24 -14.58
C PRO A 41 -19.41 -21.89 -14.46
N MET A 42 -18.62 -21.72 -13.40
CA MET A 42 -17.77 -20.55 -13.24
C MET A 42 -16.59 -20.70 -14.21
N VAL A 43 -16.28 -19.64 -14.97
CA VAL A 43 -15.20 -19.66 -15.97
C VAL A 43 -13.84 -19.86 -15.28
N GLY A 44 -13.28 -21.07 -15.36
CA GLY A 44 -11.91 -21.39 -14.92
C GLY A 44 -11.79 -22.58 -13.97
N SER A 45 -10.58 -23.12 -13.82
CA SER A 45 -10.24 -24.32 -13.01
C SER A 45 -10.14 -24.05 -11.50
N LEU A 46 -10.80 -23.02 -10.99
CA LEU A 46 -10.71 -22.63 -9.58
C LEU A 46 -11.91 -23.23 -8.81
N PRO A 47 -11.68 -24.17 -7.88
CA PRO A 47 -12.77 -24.80 -7.14
C PRO A 47 -13.55 -23.78 -6.29
N LEU A 48 -14.88 -23.89 -6.33
CA LEU A 48 -15.86 -23.04 -5.61
C LEU A 48 -15.62 -22.89 -4.10
N ASN A 49 -14.87 -23.81 -3.50
CA ASN A 49 -14.62 -23.88 -2.06
C ASN A 49 -13.26 -23.30 -1.64
N ALA A 50 -12.46 -22.78 -2.57
CA ALA A 50 -11.17 -22.18 -2.26
C ALA A 50 -11.24 -20.67 -2.48
N PRO A 51 -11.08 -19.83 -1.45
CA PRO A 51 -10.92 -18.40 -1.66
C PRO A 51 -9.71 -18.16 -2.58
N PRO A 52 -9.74 -17.14 -3.46
CA PRO A 52 -8.65 -16.90 -4.39
C PRO A 52 -7.33 -16.72 -3.62
N GLU A 53 -6.42 -17.69 -3.71
CA GLU A 53 -5.09 -17.67 -3.07
C GLU A 53 -4.16 -16.57 -3.66
N LEU A 54 -4.69 -15.62 -4.42
CA LEU A 54 -3.95 -14.50 -4.99
C LEU A 54 -3.66 -13.39 -3.96
N VAL A 55 -4.42 -13.34 -2.85
CA VAL A 55 -4.27 -12.27 -1.84
C VAL A 55 -2.90 -12.33 -1.13
N PRO A 56 -2.42 -13.49 -0.65
CA PRO A 56 -1.10 -13.61 -0.02
C PRO A 56 0.06 -13.40 -1.00
N VAL A 57 -0.16 -13.64 -2.29
CA VAL A 57 0.88 -13.47 -3.33
C VAL A 57 1.17 -11.98 -3.58
N LEU A 58 0.13 -11.14 -3.60
CA LEU A 58 0.31 -9.69 -3.79
C LEU A 58 0.91 -9.02 -2.55
N THR A 59 0.56 -9.46 -1.34
CA THR A 59 1.13 -8.91 -0.10
C THR A 59 2.51 -9.49 0.24
N GLY A 60 2.83 -10.71 -0.20
CA GLY A 60 4.09 -11.41 0.08
C GLY A 60 5.19 -11.26 -0.98
N SER A 61 4.91 -10.67 -2.15
CA SER A 61 5.85 -10.59 -3.29
C SER A 61 7.08 -9.68 -3.10
N GLY A 62 7.23 -9.00 -1.97
CA GLY A 62 8.31 -8.02 -1.77
C GLY A 62 8.22 -6.77 -2.68
N VAL A 63 7.15 -6.64 -3.47
CA VAL A 63 6.94 -5.51 -4.40
C VAL A 63 6.88 -4.17 -3.65
N PHE A 64 6.31 -4.14 -2.45
CA PHE A 64 6.27 -2.90 -1.65
C PHE A 64 7.65 -2.52 -1.09
N ALA A 65 8.48 -3.49 -0.74
CA ALA A 65 9.84 -3.24 -0.30
C ALA A 65 10.71 -2.69 -1.44
N THR A 66 10.59 -3.27 -2.63
CA THR A 66 11.29 -2.79 -3.83
C THR A 66 10.80 -1.42 -4.27
N LEU A 67 9.49 -1.17 -4.27
CA LEU A 67 8.93 0.15 -4.54
C LEU A 67 9.41 1.19 -3.52
N ALA A 68 9.43 0.85 -2.23
CA ALA A 68 9.92 1.76 -1.19
C ALA A 68 11.40 2.11 -1.39
N ALA A 69 12.24 1.12 -1.65
CA ALA A 69 13.67 1.31 -1.91
C ALA A 69 13.94 2.21 -3.14
N VAL A 70 13.22 1.95 -4.24
CA VAL A 70 13.30 2.77 -5.46
C VAL A 70 12.84 4.20 -5.18
N HIS A 71 11.77 4.36 -4.41
CA HIS A 71 11.22 5.68 -4.08
C HIS A 71 12.15 6.51 -3.19
N VAL A 72 12.77 5.89 -2.19
CA VAL A 72 13.77 6.51 -1.32
C VAL A 72 15.01 6.92 -2.13
N THR A 73 15.52 6.03 -2.99
CA THR A 73 16.67 6.32 -3.85
C THR A 73 16.36 7.46 -4.82
N GLY A 74 15.20 7.41 -5.48
CA GLY A 74 14.74 8.44 -6.41
C GLY A 74 14.59 9.81 -5.75
N SER A 75 14.11 9.85 -4.50
CA SER A 75 14.03 11.07 -3.69
C SER A 75 15.40 11.67 -3.39
N GLY A 76 16.39 10.83 -3.10
CA GLY A 76 17.76 11.29 -2.93
C GLY A 76 18.37 11.87 -4.20
N ILE A 77 18.13 11.23 -5.35
CA ILE A 77 18.56 11.73 -6.66
C ILE A 77 17.89 13.07 -7.00
N ALA A 78 16.59 13.20 -6.75
CA ALA A 78 15.83 14.42 -7.04
C ALA A 78 16.35 15.62 -6.24
N LEU A 79 16.68 15.42 -4.96
CA LEU A 79 17.29 16.43 -4.09
C LEU A 79 18.67 16.88 -4.58
N VAL A 80 19.47 15.96 -5.13
CA VAL A 80 20.80 16.27 -5.69
C VAL A 80 20.67 17.04 -7.01
N LEU A 81 19.74 16.63 -7.87
CA LEU A 81 19.51 17.25 -9.18
C LEU A 81 18.75 18.58 -9.09
N THR A 82 18.20 18.94 -7.93
CA THR A 82 17.44 20.18 -7.71
C THR A 82 16.25 20.35 -8.67
N SER A 83 15.67 19.24 -9.11
CA SER A 83 14.61 19.25 -10.12
C SER A 83 13.23 19.29 -9.46
N THR A 84 12.58 20.44 -9.55
CA THR A 84 11.22 20.66 -9.03
C THR A 84 10.19 19.75 -9.69
N THR A 85 10.41 19.36 -10.95
CA THR A 85 9.53 18.43 -11.68
C THR A 85 9.64 17.01 -11.14
N ILE A 86 10.86 16.55 -10.83
CA ILE A 86 11.08 15.20 -10.27
C ILE A 86 10.55 15.15 -8.83
N ASP A 87 10.75 16.21 -8.04
CA ASP A 87 10.21 16.30 -6.68
C ASP A 87 8.69 16.20 -6.65
N MET A 88 8.00 16.89 -7.57
CA MET A 88 6.54 16.81 -7.69
C MET A 88 6.07 15.43 -8.13
N ALA A 89 6.76 14.80 -9.10
CA ALA A 89 6.46 13.44 -9.54
C ALA A 89 6.58 12.45 -8.37
N LEU A 90 7.66 12.54 -7.58
CA LEU A 90 7.86 11.69 -6.41
C LEU A 90 6.82 11.93 -5.33
N LEU A 91 6.45 13.18 -5.05
CA LEU A 91 5.38 13.48 -4.10
C LEU A 91 4.06 12.84 -4.54
N ILE A 92 3.68 12.96 -5.82
CA ILE A 92 2.47 12.34 -6.36
C ILE A 92 2.54 10.82 -6.24
N THR A 93 3.67 10.21 -6.64
CA THR A 93 3.87 8.76 -6.55
C THR A 93 3.82 8.29 -5.10
N SER A 94 4.42 9.00 -4.13
CA SER A 94 4.36 8.63 -2.71
C SER A 94 2.91 8.58 -2.19
N LYS A 95 2.10 9.60 -2.52
CA LYS A 95 0.70 9.67 -2.14
C LYS A 95 -0.10 8.56 -2.81
N ALA A 96 0.10 8.33 -4.11
CA ALA A 96 -0.57 7.27 -4.85
C ALA A 96 -0.26 5.88 -4.27
N VAL A 97 1.01 5.58 -4.00
CA VAL A 97 1.41 4.28 -3.43
C VAL A 97 0.84 4.11 -2.02
N THR A 98 0.81 5.18 -1.20
CA THR A 98 0.15 5.14 0.12
C THR A 98 -1.32 4.73 -0.02
N VAL A 99 -2.05 5.30 -0.98
CA VAL A 99 -3.47 4.96 -1.25
C VAL A 99 -3.61 3.51 -1.75
N VAL A 100 -2.71 3.04 -2.61
CA VAL A 100 -2.71 1.64 -3.10
C VAL A 100 -2.49 0.65 -1.97
N ILE A 101 -1.52 0.89 -1.08
CA ILE A 101 -1.28 0.04 0.09
C ILE A 101 -2.52 0.04 1.00
N MET A 102 -3.16 1.19 1.19
CA MET A 102 -4.38 1.30 1.97
C MET A 102 -5.55 0.50 1.39
N ALA A 103 -5.69 0.51 0.06
CA ALA A 103 -6.68 -0.30 -0.65
C ALA A 103 -6.44 -1.80 -0.44
N LEU A 104 -5.19 -2.24 -0.47
CA LEU A 104 -4.81 -3.63 -0.22
C LEU A 104 -5.08 -4.05 1.23
N LEU A 105 -4.81 -3.17 2.20
CA LEU A 105 -5.19 -3.39 3.60
C LEU A 105 -6.71 -3.49 3.75
N GLY A 106 -7.48 -2.62 3.08
CA GLY A 106 -8.94 -2.71 3.04
C GLY A 106 -9.41 -4.04 2.47
N PHE A 107 -8.87 -4.45 1.32
CA PHE A 107 -9.20 -5.73 0.68
C PHE A 107 -8.88 -6.93 1.58
N ALA A 108 -7.67 -6.98 2.15
CA ALA A 108 -7.27 -8.06 3.04
C ALA A 108 -8.09 -8.07 4.34
N GLY A 109 -8.41 -6.90 4.89
CA GLY A 109 -9.30 -6.76 6.04
C GLY A 109 -10.72 -7.27 5.76
N GLY A 110 -11.30 -6.90 4.61
CA GLY A 110 -12.61 -7.40 4.19
C GLY A 110 -12.63 -8.93 4.02
N HIS A 111 -11.56 -9.50 3.45
CA HIS A 111 -11.40 -10.95 3.33
C HIS A 111 -11.26 -11.65 4.70
N MET A 112 -10.47 -11.11 5.62
CA MET A 112 -10.33 -11.68 6.97
C MET A 112 -11.64 -11.65 7.75
N VAL A 113 -12.40 -10.56 7.66
CA VAL A 113 -13.73 -10.46 8.28
C VAL A 113 -14.68 -11.49 7.69
N TYR A 114 -14.66 -11.69 6.36
CA TYR A 114 -15.44 -12.74 5.71
C TYR A 114 -15.11 -14.12 6.30
N LEU A 115 -13.83 -14.51 6.34
CA LEU A 115 -13.41 -15.80 6.89
C LEU A 115 -13.75 -15.96 8.39
N GLN A 116 -13.68 -14.88 9.16
CA GLN A 116 -14.11 -14.89 10.56
C GLN A 116 -15.61 -15.17 10.68
N LEU A 117 -16.44 -14.57 9.82
CA LEU A 117 -17.89 -14.71 9.85
C LEU A 117 -18.38 -16.06 9.27
N THR A 118 -17.71 -16.60 8.26
CA THR A 118 -18.14 -17.83 7.57
C THR A 118 -17.48 -19.09 8.12
N GLU A 119 -16.20 -19.01 8.46
CA GLU A 119 -15.36 -20.17 8.80
C GLU A 119 -14.87 -20.15 10.25
N ASN A 120 -15.19 -19.11 11.04
CA ASN A 120 -14.62 -18.86 12.37
C ASN A 120 -13.08 -18.90 12.37
N ALA A 121 -12.46 -18.49 11.26
CA ALA A 121 -11.02 -18.43 11.14
C ALA A 121 -10.43 -17.37 12.09
N ALA A 122 -9.28 -17.68 12.70
CA ALA A 122 -8.58 -16.74 13.56
C ALA A 122 -8.00 -15.58 12.73
N LEU A 123 -8.16 -14.35 13.23
CA LEU A 123 -7.59 -13.16 12.61
C LEU A 123 -6.06 -13.21 12.67
N ASN A 124 -5.41 -13.36 11.51
CA ASN A 124 -3.96 -13.40 11.41
C ASN A 124 -3.43 -12.13 10.73
N LEU A 125 -2.79 -11.26 11.51
CA LEU A 125 -2.21 -10.00 11.03
C LEU A 125 -0.81 -10.16 10.42
N ASN A 126 -0.18 -11.32 10.60
CA ASN A 126 1.20 -11.55 10.16
C ASN A 126 1.41 -11.26 8.65
N PRO A 127 0.49 -11.61 7.74
CA PRO A 127 0.63 -11.29 6.31
C PRO A 127 0.48 -9.79 5.98
N LEU A 128 -0.03 -8.97 6.91
CA LEU A 128 -0.23 -7.54 6.72
C LEU A 128 0.95 -6.69 7.18
N LEU A 129 1.87 -7.28 7.95
CA LEU A 129 3.04 -6.55 8.48
C LEU A 129 3.86 -5.85 7.39
N PRO A 130 4.20 -6.48 6.25
CA PRO A 130 4.96 -5.81 5.20
C PRO A 130 4.20 -4.61 4.60
N ALA A 131 2.89 -4.75 4.42
CA ALA A 131 2.02 -3.67 3.92
C ALA A 131 1.92 -2.52 4.92
N LEU A 132 1.83 -2.79 6.23
CA LEU A 132 1.82 -1.77 7.27
C LEU A 132 3.15 -1.01 7.34
N VAL A 133 4.28 -1.71 7.25
CA VAL A 133 5.60 -1.08 7.20
C VAL A 133 5.74 -0.21 5.95
N GLY A 134 5.31 -0.71 4.79
CA GLY A 134 5.26 0.06 3.56
C GLY A 134 4.38 1.32 3.69
N LEU A 135 3.19 1.20 4.28
CA LEU A 135 2.28 2.33 4.50
C LEU A 135 2.95 3.44 5.32
N ILE A 136 3.57 3.07 6.44
CA ILE A 136 4.28 4.04 7.29
C ILE A 136 5.42 4.70 6.52
N GLY A 137 6.22 3.91 5.79
CA GLY A 137 7.32 4.43 4.97
C GLY A 137 6.86 5.46 3.94
N PHE A 138 5.84 5.13 3.15
CA PHE A 138 5.30 6.03 2.12
C PHE A 138 4.56 7.24 2.70
N LEU A 139 3.88 7.09 3.84
CA LEU A 139 3.26 8.21 4.55
C LEU A 139 4.33 9.20 5.03
N VAL A 140 5.41 8.70 5.65
CA VAL A 140 6.53 9.53 6.12
C VAL A 140 7.21 10.22 4.94
N LEU A 141 7.48 9.51 3.84
CA LEU A 141 8.06 10.09 2.63
C LEU A 141 7.18 11.18 2.03
N SER A 142 5.87 10.95 1.92
CA SER A 142 4.92 11.96 1.44
C SER A 142 4.91 13.20 2.33
N THR A 143 5.01 13.01 3.65
CA THR A 143 5.06 14.11 4.61
C THR A 143 6.36 14.89 4.48
N MET A 144 7.50 14.21 4.38
CA MET A 144 8.82 14.84 4.21
C MET A 144 8.90 15.63 2.90
N LEU A 145 8.49 15.04 1.78
CA LEU A 145 8.48 15.68 0.47
C LEU A 145 7.53 16.89 0.41
N SER A 146 6.44 16.87 1.18
CA SER A 146 5.49 18.00 1.25
C SER A 146 6.07 19.25 1.92
N VAL A 147 7.12 19.12 2.75
CA VAL A 147 7.70 20.26 3.48
C VAL A 147 8.56 21.11 2.52
N PRO A 148 8.17 22.37 2.22
CA PRO A 148 8.96 23.24 1.35
C PRO A 148 10.31 23.62 1.97
N ALA A 149 10.44 23.54 3.31
CA ALA A 149 11.65 23.89 4.05
C ALA A 149 12.83 22.95 3.76
N LEU A 150 12.61 21.66 3.46
CA LEU A 150 13.67 20.73 3.04
C LEU A 150 14.37 21.21 1.75
N ARG A 151 13.65 21.95 0.91
CA ARG A 151 14.12 22.46 -0.38
C ARG A 151 14.94 23.75 -0.26
N ARG A 152 14.87 24.45 0.88
CA ARG A 152 15.60 25.69 1.14
C ARG A 152 16.88 25.50 1.96
N LEU A 153 17.23 24.27 2.29
CA LEU A 153 18.34 23.93 3.21
C LEU A 153 19.76 24.14 2.65
N GLY A 154 19.94 24.80 1.50
CA GLY A 154 21.27 25.07 0.93
C GLY A 154 22.09 23.79 0.78
N ASN A 155 23.28 23.73 1.39
CA ASN A 155 24.17 22.57 1.33
C ASN A 155 23.65 21.32 2.06
N LEU A 156 22.75 21.46 3.04
CA LEU A 156 22.20 20.31 3.78
C LEU A 156 21.40 19.36 2.87
N ARG A 157 20.85 19.88 1.75
CA ARG A 157 20.12 19.08 0.76
C ARG A 157 20.98 17.97 0.16
N TYR A 158 22.28 18.22 -0.04
CA TYR A 158 23.18 17.26 -0.65
C TYR A 158 23.53 16.14 0.33
N ALA A 159 23.74 16.46 1.61
CA ALA A 159 23.95 15.47 2.66
C ALA A 159 22.72 14.56 2.82
N VAL A 160 21.52 15.15 2.84
CA VAL A 160 20.26 14.38 2.90
C VAL A 160 20.04 13.55 1.64
N GLY A 161 20.30 14.12 0.46
CA GLY A 161 20.16 13.42 -0.83
C GLY A 161 21.07 12.20 -0.93
N ILE A 162 22.35 12.35 -0.59
CA ILE A 162 23.31 11.23 -0.54
C ILE A 162 22.89 10.20 0.50
N GLY A 163 22.44 10.65 1.68
CA GLY A 163 21.91 9.77 2.71
C GLY A 163 20.77 8.90 2.18
N LEU A 164 19.79 9.48 1.49
CA LEU A 164 18.65 8.76 0.91
C LEU A 164 19.06 7.80 -0.22
N ILE A 165 20.04 8.16 -1.05
CA ILE A 165 20.57 7.27 -2.10
C ILE A 165 21.18 6.00 -1.49
N ILE A 166 21.86 6.12 -0.34
CA ILE A 166 22.46 4.98 0.36
C ILE A 166 21.39 4.19 1.13
N LEU A 167 20.42 4.88 1.72
CA LEU A 167 19.37 4.25 2.53
C LEU A 167 18.42 3.39 1.69
N GLY A 168 18.16 3.78 0.43
CA GLY A 168 17.28 3.03 -0.48
C GLY A 168 17.70 1.57 -0.70
N PRO A 169 18.93 1.29 -1.16
CA PRO A 169 19.45 -0.08 -1.27
C PRO A 169 19.53 -0.82 0.07
N LEU A 170 19.82 -0.11 1.17
CA LEU A 170 19.86 -0.73 2.51
C LEU A 170 18.47 -1.22 2.96
N LEU A 171 17.40 -0.55 2.54
CA LEU A 171 16.03 -1.02 2.81
C LEU A 171 15.74 -2.36 2.14
N LEU A 172 16.34 -2.66 0.98
CA LEU A 172 16.19 -3.97 0.31
C LEU A 172 16.90 -5.11 1.06
N VAL A 173 17.91 -4.80 1.87
CA VAL A 173 18.64 -5.80 2.66
C VAL A 173 17.89 -6.13 3.96
N TRP A 174 17.05 -5.21 4.42
CA TRP A 174 16.35 -5.29 5.70
C TRP A 174 14.87 -5.70 5.63
N LEU A 175 14.23 -5.58 4.45
CA LEU A 175 12.82 -5.93 4.18
C LEU A 175 12.72 -7.17 3.30
#